data_AF-A0A965D0G8-F1
#
_entry.id   AF-A0A965D0G8-F1
#
_cell.length_a   1.000
_cell.length_b   1.000
_cell.length_c   1.000
_cell.angle_alpha   90.00
_cell.angle_beta   90.00
_cell.angle_gamma   90.00
#
_symmetry.space_group_name_H-M   'P 1'
#
loop_
_entity.id
_entity.type
_entity.pdbx_description
1 polymer ?
#
loop_
_entity_poly.entity_id
_entity_poly.type
_entity_poly.pdbx_seq_one_letter_code
_entity_poly.pdbx_strand_id
1 'polypeptide(L)'
;MRAELEHMAAARKARIEISVCAIPAALRALEAGDGAEHDKQIAVAAEAYNECDALLLCQFSMASAAERIPARRGRSVFTSPYSAVARLKQLLALH
;
A
#
# COMPACT_ATOMS: atom_id res chain seq x y z
N MET A 1 -7.17 1.52 -8.39
CA MET A 1 -6.91 0.53 -7.30
C MET A 1 -8.15 0.05 -6.55
N ARG A 2 -8.97 0.87 -5.86
CA ARG A 2 -10.16 0.38 -5.12
C ARG A 2 -11.13 -0.41 -6.01
N ALA A 3 -11.57 0.19 -7.12
CA ALA A 3 -12.49 -0.44 -8.06
C ALA A 3 -11.94 -1.75 -8.66
N GLU A 4 -10.63 -1.82 -8.91
CA GLU A 4 -9.98 -3.04 -9.42
C GLU A 4 -10.00 -4.18 -8.39
N LEU A 5 -9.74 -3.86 -7.11
CA LEU A 5 -9.81 -4.83 -6.03
C LEU A 5 -11.24 -5.34 -5.81
N GLU A 6 -12.23 -4.45 -5.85
CA GLU A 6 -13.65 -4.83 -5.75
C GLU A 6 -14.06 -5.75 -6.91
N HIS A 7 -13.63 -5.43 -8.13
CA HIS A 7 -13.88 -6.27 -9.29
C HIS A 7 -13.23 -7.66 -9.16
N MET A 8 -11.98 -7.73 -8.72
CA MET A 8 -11.28 -9.00 -8.49
C MET A 8 -11.92 -9.84 -7.37
N ALA A 9 -12.42 -9.20 -6.31
CA ALA A 9 -13.13 -9.89 -5.23
C ALA A 9 -14.46 -10.46 -5.70
N ALA A 10 -15.24 -9.68 -6.47
CA ALA A 10 -16.48 -10.14 -7.07
C ALA A 10 -16.25 -11.36 -7.98
N ALA A 11 -15.25 -11.31 -8.86
CA ALA A 11 -14.88 -12.43 -9.73
C ALA A 11 -14.50 -13.71 -8.95
N ARG A 12 -13.93 -13.55 -7.75
CA ARG A 12 -13.51 -14.65 -6.87
C ARG A 12 -14.55 -15.04 -5.82
N LYS A 13 -15.72 -14.40 -5.80
CA LYS A 13 -16.74 -14.54 -4.73
C LYS A 13 -16.16 -14.33 -3.32
N ALA A 14 -15.13 -13.49 -3.20
CA ALA A 14 -14.51 -13.14 -1.94
C ALA A 14 -15.23 -11.95 -1.32
N ARG A 15 -15.37 -11.94 0.01
CA ARG A 15 -15.82 -10.76 0.76
C ARG A 15 -14.58 -9.99 1.20
N ILE A 16 -14.52 -8.71 0.83
CA ILE A 16 -13.45 -7.79 1.24
C ILE A 16 -14.06 -6.50 1.77
N GLU A 17 -13.39 -5.92 2.75
CA GLU A 17 -13.67 -4.57 3.23
C GLU A 17 -12.47 -3.68 2.86
N ILE A 18 -12.73 -2.55 2.22
CA ILE A 18 -11.68 -1.63 1.78
C ILE A 18 -11.89 -0.26 2.42
N SER A 19 -10.95 0.10 3.29
CA SER A 19 -10.81 1.47 3.79
C SER A 19 -9.66 2.18 3.07
N VAL A 20 -9.87 3.44 2.71
CA VAL A 20 -8.89 4.26 1.97
C VAL A 20 -8.60 5.53 2.76
N CYS A 21 -7.31 5.85 2.92
CA CYS A 21 -6.83 7.13 3.45
C CYS A 21 -5.94 7.81 2.43
N ALA A 22 -6.22 9.08 2.15
CA ALA A 22 -5.29 9.96 1.48
C ALA A 22 -4.58 10.82 2.53
N ILE A 23 -3.28 11.07 2.35
CA ILE A 23 -2.46 11.83 3.28
C ILE A 23 -1.85 13.01 2.52
N PRO A 24 -2.62 14.10 2.27
CA PRO A 24 -2.13 15.24 1.49
C PRO A 24 -0.87 15.88 2.09
N ALA A 25 -0.69 15.79 3.41
CA ALA A 25 0.50 16.29 4.09
C ALA A 25 1.78 15.53 3.67
N ALA A 26 1.70 14.22 3.44
CA ALA A 26 2.83 13.44 2.96
C ALA A 26 3.23 13.89 1.55
N LEU A 27 2.26 14.10 0.66
CA LEU A 27 2.52 14.59 -0.70
C LEU A 27 3.18 15.97 -0.67
N ARG A 28 2.70 16.90 0.17
CA ARG A 28 3.33 18.22 0.31
C ARG A 28 4.76 18.14 0.82
N ALA A 29 5.05 17.25 1.79
CA ALA A 29 6.42 17.03 2.25
C ALA A 29 7.32 16.53 1.11
N LEU A 30 6.82 15.59 0.30
CA LEU A 30 7.53 15.10 -0.87
C LEU A 30 7.78 16.20 -1.92
N GLU A 31 6.76 17.03 -2.20
CA GLU A 31 6.87 18.18 -3.12
C GLU A 31 7.88 19.23 -2.63
N ALA A 32 8.05 19.36 -1.31
CA ALA A 32 9.06 20.20 -0.69
C ALA A 32 10.47 19.56 -0.63
N GLY A 33 10.62 18.33 -1.13
CA GLY A 33 11.89 17.59 -1.09
C GLY A 33 12.17 16.88 0.24
N ASP A 34 11.22 16.87 1.17
CA ASP A 34 11.34 16.20 2.47
C ASP A 34 10.74 14.78 2.43
N GLY A 35 11.54 13.84 1.89
CA GLY A 35 11.18 12.43 1.84
C GLY A 35 11.07 11.77 3.23
N ALA A 36 11.81 12.26 4.22
CA ALA A 36 11.80 11.70 5.56
C ALA A 36 10.48 12.01 6.27
N GLU A 37 9.99 13.25 6.16
CA GLU A 37 8.68 13.64 6.68
C GLU A 37 7.55 13.00 5.86
N HIS A 38 7.68 12.87 4.53
CA HIS A 38 6.73 12.09 3.73
C HIS A 38 6.56 10.68 4.32
N ASP A 39 7.66 9.92 4.49
CA ASP A 39 7.58 8.53 4.95
C ASP A 39 7.05 8.42 6.38
N LYS A 40 7.39 9.38 7.24
CA LYS A 40 6.87 9.45 8.61
C LYS A 40 5.37 9.67 8.64
N GLN A 41 4.84 10.58 7.82
CA GLN A 41 3.40 10.84 7.72
C GLN A 41 2.65 9.60 7.24
N ILE A 42 3.22 8.84 6.30
CA ILE A 42 2.66 7.55 5.87
C ILE A 42 2.65 6.52 7.01
N ALA A 43 3.77 6.39 7.74
CA ALA A 43 3.88 5.43 8.83
C ALA A 43 2.88 5.74 9.97
N VAL A 44 2.73 7.01 10.34
CA VAL A 44 1.76 7.45 11.35
C VAL A 44 0.32 7.12 10.91
N ALA A 45 -0.04 7.41 9.65
CA ALA A 45 -1.36 7.05 9.16
C ALA A 45 -1.59 5.52 9.13
N ALA A 46 -0.54 4.74 8.83
CA ALA A 46 -0.59 3.28 8.86
C ALA A 46 -0.84 2.69 10.26
N GLU A 47 -0.58 3.44 11.34
CA GLU A 47 -0.91 3.04 12.71
C GLU A 47 -2.39 3.22 13.05
N ALA A 48 -3.15 4.02 12.28
CA ALA A 48 -4.60 4.10 12.44
C ALA A 48 -5.31 2.84 11.90
N TYR A 49 -4.64 2.07 11.03
CA TYR A 49 -5.16 0.87 10.38
C TYR A 49 -4.67 -0.40 11.08
N ASN A 50 -5.20 -0.62 12.29
CA ASN A 50 -4.82 -1.74 13.16
C ASN A 50 -5.63 -3.02 12.92
N GLU A 51 -6.88 -2.89 12.46
CA GLU A 51 -7.82 -4.00 12.27
C GLU A 51 -7.91 -4.42 10.80
N CYS A 52 -6.76 -4.55 10.12
CA CYS A 52 -6.72 -5.04 8.75
C CYS A 52 -5.69 -6.16 8.55
N ASP A 53 -6.03 -7.14 7.70
CA ASP A 53 -5.13 -8.24 7.31
C ASP A 53 -4.08 -7.79 6.29
N ALA A 54 -4.38 -6.73 5.54
CA ALA A 54 -3.52 -6.19 4.49
C ALA A 54 -3.54 -4.66 4.48
N LEU A 55 -2.35 -4.06 4.41
CA LEU A 55 -2.14 -2.63 4.23
C LEU A 55 -1.46 -2.39 2.89
N LEU A 56 -2.09 -1.61 2.01
CA LEU A 56 -1.55 -1.31 0.68
C LEU A 56 -1.03 0.12 0.64
N LEU A 57 0.24 0.29 0.27
CA LEU A 57 0.85 1.57 -0.05
C LEU A 57 0.70 1.81 -1.55
N CYS A 58 -0.27 2.66 -1.87
CA CYS A 58 -0.88 2.76 -3.19
C CYS A 58 -0.10 3.61 -4.20
N GLN A 59 0.95 4.32 -3.76
CA GLN A 59 1.76 5.18 -4.62
C GLN A 59 3.21 4.72 -4.62
N PHE A 60 3.90 4.91 -5.75
CA PHE A 60 5.30 4.53 -5.90
C PHE A 60 6.20 5.19 -4.85
N SER A 61 5.98 6.48 -4.56
CA SER A 61 6.73 7.24 -3.55
C SER A 61 6.62 6.65 -2.15
N MET A 62 5.59 5.86 -1.85
CA MET A 62 5.36 5.27 -0.54
C MET A 62 6.15 3.97 -0.32
N ALA A 63 6.91 3.48 -1.31
CA ALA A 63 7.66 2.23 -1.16
C ALA A 63 8.70 2.31 -0.03
N SER A 64 9.39 3.44 0.12
CA SER A 64 10.36 3.69 1.21
C SER A 64 9.70 3.75 2.59
N ALA A 65 8.45 4.22 2.66
CA ALA A 65 7.71 4.29 3.92
C ALA A 65 7.39 2.91 4.51
N ALA A 66 7.40 1.83 3.71
CA ALA A 66 7.11 0.48 4.19
C ALA A 66 8.07 0.03 5.30
N GLU A 67 9.34 0.43 5.23
CA GLU A 67 10.36 0.09 6.24
C GLU A 67 10.10 0.77 7.59
N ARG A 68 9.33 1.86 7.61
CA ARG A 68 8.97 2.60 8.82
C ARG A 68 7.68 2.08 9.47
N ILE A 69 6.95 1.20 8.80
CA ILE A 69 5.72 0.64 9.33
C ILE A 69 6.08 -0.59 10.17
N PRO A 70 5.76 -0.61 11.47
CA PRO A 70 6.07 -1.75 12.31
C PRO A 70 5.32 -3.00 11.84
N ALA A 71 6.05 -4.11 11.78
CA ALA A 71 5.48 -5.41 11.52
C ALA A 71 4.44 -5.76 12.58
N ARG A 72 3.28 -6.29 12.15
CA ARG A 72 2.22 -6.75 13.03
C ARG A 72 1.82 -8.16 12.64
N ARG A 73 1.64 -9.04 13.63
CA ARG A 73 1.15 -10.41 13.36
C ARG A 73 -0.23 -10.33 12.72
N GLY A 74 -0.44 -11.08 11.66
CA GLY A 74 -1.70 -11.11 10.91
C GLY A 74 -1.86 -10.00 9.86
N ARG A 75 -0.98 -8.99 9.82
CA ARG A 75 -1.05 -7.90 8.84
C ARG A 75 0.13 -7.92 7.87
N SER A 76 -0.16 -8.01 6.58
CA SER A 76 0.83 -7.87 5.50
C SER A 76 0.87 -6.44 4.96
N VAL A 77 2.06 -5.89 4.74
CA VAL A 77 2.24 -4.57 4.08
C VAL A 77 2.67 -4.80 2.63
N PHE A 78 1.93 -4.21 1.69
CA PHE A 78 2.20 -4.32 0.26
C PHE A 78 2.51 -2.95 -0.32
N THR A 79 3.50 -2.87 -1.20
CA THR A 79 3.81 -1.66 -1.95
C THR A 79 3.41 -1.82 -3.41
N SER A 80 2.93 -0.74 -4.04
CA SER A 80 2.63 -0.68 -5.48
C SER A 80 3.75 -1.26 -6.36
N PRO A 81 5.05 -0.89 -6.19
CA PRO A 81 6.11 -1.48 -7.00
C PRO A 81 6.31 -2.98 -6.75
N TYR A 82 6.16 -3.47 -5.51
CA TYR A 82 6.33 -4.91 -5.22
C TYR A 82 5.24 -5.76 -5.90
N SER A 83 3.99 -5.33 -5.82
CA SER A 83 2.86 -6.02 -6.47
C SER A 83 2.95 -5.99 -8.00
N ALA A 84 3.36 -4.85 -8.57
CA ALA A 84 3.58 -4.71 -10.01
C ALA A 84 4.75 -5.58 -10.48
N VAL A 85 5.89 -5.57 -9.78
CA VAL A 85 7.06 -6.40 -10.10
C VAL A 85 6.76 -7.89 -9.92
N ALA A 86 6.03 -8.29 -8.87
CA ALA A 86 5.61 -9.67 -8.67
C ALA A 86 4.70 -10.15 -9.81
N ARG A 87 3.76 -9.30 -10.26
CA ARG A 87 2.89 -9.60 -11.40
C ARG A 87 3.67 -9.68 -12.72
N LEU A 88 4.60 -8.76 -12.96
CA LEU A 88 5.50 -8.78 -14.13
C LEU A 88 6.36 -10.04 -14.15
N LYS A 89 6.94 -10.43 -13.01
CA LYS A 89 7.71 -11.68 -12.88
C LYS A 89 6.87 -12.91 -13.21
N GLN A 90 5.61 -12.97 -12.75
CA GLN A 90 4.70 -14.08 -13.09
C GLN A 90 4.37 -14.15 -14.59
N LEU A 91 4.20 -13.01 -15.26
CA LEU A 91 3.90 -12.96 -16.69
C LEU A 91 5.12 -13.28 -17.57
N LEU A 92 6.32 -12.92 -17.11
CA LEU A 92 7.58 -13.19 -17.81
C LEU A 92 8.09 -14.63 -17.60
N ALA A 93 7.75 -15.28 -16.47
CA ALA A 93 8.11 -16.67 -16.19
C ALA A 93 7.22 -17.70 -16.92
N LEU A 94 6.19 -17.24 -17.66
CA LEU A 94 5.32 -18.07 -18.50
C LEU A 94 5.82 -18.17 -19.97
N HIS A 95 7.06 -17.75 -20.25
CA HIS A 95 7.76 -17.91 -21.53
C HIS A 95 9.14 -18.51 -21.29
#